data_AF-A0A2D6SXK9-F1
#
_entry.id   AF-A0A2D6SXK9-F1
#
_cell.length_a   1.000
_cell.length_b   1.000
_cell.length_c   1.000
_cell.angle_alpha   90.00
_cell.angle_beta   90.00
_cell.angle_gamma   90.00
#
_symmetry.space_group_name_H-M   'P 1'
#
loop_
_entity.id
_entity.type
_entity.pdbx_description
1 polymer ?
#
loop_
_entity_poly.entity_id
_entity_poly.type
_entity_poly.pdbx_seq_one_letter_code
_entity_poly.pdbx_strand_id
1 'polypeptide(L)'
;MQAAPASWHVGDLVQLFVHEWNAEKNDWHDEPIAFTQGTVTPRRMVNGALFLLGTGDQQRTAAWKKEATLPRGRYLVKAFLDSKHKVEKTPAAILSTDDYYGAAEISKARWREGFKNAEVVSGEVLKESQGASE
;
A
#
# COMPACT_ATOMS: atom_id res chain seq x y z
N MET A 1 -9.27 -14.59 -10.89
CA MET A 1 -9.60 -14.39 -9.46
C MET A 1 -8.60 -13.36 -8.95
N GLN A 2 -9.03 -12.27 -8.29
CA GLN A 2 -8.08 -11.33 -7.68
C GLN A 2 -7.65 -11.93 -6.34
N ALA A 3 -6.40 -12.37 -6.26
CA ALA A 3 -5.83 -13.02 -5.10
C ALA A 3 -4.45 -12.44 -4.80
N ALA A 4 -3.98 -12.63 -3.57
CA ALA A 4 -2.60 -12.43 -3.19
C ALA A 4 -1.66 -13.25 -4.09
N PRO A 5 -0.41 -12.79 -4.30
CA PRO A 5 0.59 -13.54 -5.05
C PRO A 5 0.68 -15.01 -4.60
N ALA A 6 0.97 -15.91 -5.54
CA ALA A 6 1.03 -17.35 -5.27
C ALA A 6 2.07 -17.71 -4.19
N SER A 7 3.16 -16.94 -4.12
CA SER A 7 4.26 -17.09 -3.17
C SER A 7 3.92 -16.75 -1.72
N TRP A 8 2.86 -15.97 -1.46
CA TRP A 8 2.47 -15.63 -0.08
C TRP A 8 1.69 -16.79 0.52
N HIS A 9 1.86 -17.10 1.81
CA HIS A 9 1.17 -18.18 2.52
C HIS A 9 0.05 -17.64 3.40
N VAL A 10 -0.93 -18.48 3.72
CA VAL A 10 -1.98 -18.12 4.69
C VAL A 10 -1.32 -17.82 6.04
N GLY A 11 -1.66 -16.67 6.63
CA GLY A 11 -1.06 -16.18 7.86
C GLY A 11 0.12 -15.23 7.66
N ASP A 12 0.70 -15.16 6.45
CA ASP A 12 1.77 -14.20 6.18
C ASP A 12 1.28 -12.77 6.42
N LEU A 13 2.08 -11.99 7.15
CA LEU A 13 1.80 -10.59 7.42
C LEU A 13 2.34 -9.72 6.30
N VAL A 14 1.51 -8.77 5.86
CA VAL A 14 1.81 -7.87 4.77
C VAL A 14 1.51 -6.44 5.20
N GLN A 15 2.44 -5.53 4.92
CA GLN A 15 2.20 -4.10 4.99
C GLN A 15 2.11 -3.54 3.56
N LEU A 16 1.11 -2.69 3.33
CA LEU A 16 0.87 -2.03 2.06
C LEU A 16 0.97 -0.52 2.28
N PHE A 17 1.79 0.15 1.49
CA PHE A 17 1.98 1.60 1.54
C PHE A 17 1.50 2.25 0.26
N VAL A 18 0.74 3.33 0.39
CA VAL A 18 0.15 4.06 -0.73
C VAL A 18 0.94 5.35 -0.97
N HIS A 19 1.42 5.51 -2.19
CA HIS A 19 2.17 6.67 -2.66
C HIS A 19 1.33 7.43 -3.70
N GLU A 20 1.34 8.75 -3.59
CA GLU A 20 0.65 9.64 -4.51
C GLU A 20 1.52 9.94 -5.74
N TRP A 21 0.89 10.09 -6.90
CA TRP A 21 1.56 10.57 -8.10
C TRP A 21 1.93 12.06 -7.98
N ASN A 22 3.19 12.40 -8.24
CA ASN A 22 3.67 13.77 -8.38
C ASN A 22 3.64 14.19 -9.86
N ALA A 23 2.63 14.99 -10.23
CA ALA A 23 2.50 15.46 -11.60
C ALA A 23 3.60 16.44 -12.04
N GLU A 24 4.18 17.19 -11.11
CA GLU A 24 5.24 18.17 -11.41
C GLU A 24 6.57 17.47 -11.74
N LYS A 25 6.89 16.40 -11.01
CA LYS A 25 8.09 15.60 -11.22
C LYS A 25 7.90 14.46 -12.22
N ASN A 26 6.66 14.19 -12.63
CA ASN A 26 6.28 13.04 -13.44
C ASN A 26 6.81 11.72 -12.83
N ASP A 27 6.67 11.59 -11.51
CA ASP A 27 7.13 10.44 -10.72
C ASP A 27 6.25 10.23 -9.48
N TRP A 28 6.50 9.18 -8.70
CA TRP A 28 5.83 8.91 -7.43
C TRP A 28 6.48 9.69 -6.28
N HIS A 29 5.69 10.11 -5.30
CA HIS A 29 6.25 10.60 -4.04
C HIS A 29 6.90 9.46 -3.25
N ASP A 30 8.11 9.69 -2.73
CA ASP A 30 8.83 8.71 -1.90
C ASP A 30 8.11 8.44 -0.58
N GLU A 31 7.57 9.48 0.05
CA GLU A 31 6.83 9.37 1.32
C GLU A 31 5.42 8.84 1.07
N PRO A 32 5.00 7.75 1.76
CA PRO A 32 3.64 7.26 1.66
C PRO A 32 2.66 8.20 2.36
N ILE A 33 1.45 8.28 1.81
CA ILE A 33 0.34 9.09 2.34
C ILE A 33 -0.69 8.24 3.09
N ALA A 34 -0.59 6.92 2.97
CA ALA A 34 -1.43 6.00 3.71
C ALA A 34 -0.77 4.63 3.82
N PHE A 35 -1.21 3.84 4.80
CA PHE A 35 -0.79 2.46 4.94
C PHE A 35 -1.95 1.56 5.38
N THR A 36 -1.80 0.27 5.13
CA THR A 36 -2.60 -0.76 5.79
C THR A 36 -1.74 -1.97 6.09
N GLN A 37 -2.19 -2.78 7.06
CA GLN A 37 -1.56 -4.04 7.41
C GLN A 37 -2.64 -5.11 7.52
N GLY A 38 -2.33 -6.30 7.04
CA GLY A 38 -3.20 -7.46 7.19
C GLY A 38 -2.44 -8.76 7.02
N THR A 39 -3.10 -9.86 7.33
CA THR A 39 -2.58 -11.20 7.08
C THR A 39 -3.28 -11.81 5.88
N VAL A 40 -2.55 -12.64 5.12
CA VAL A 40 -3.15 -13.42 4.04
C VAL A 40 -4.19 -14.38 4.61
N THR A 41 -5.44 -14.15 4.22
CA THR A 41 -6.59 -14.95 4.65
C THR A 41 -6.63 -16.32 3.95
N PRO A 42 -7.42 -17.30 4.43
CA PRO A 42 -7.64 -18.57 3.73
C PRO A 42 -8.18 -18.41 2.30
N ARG A 43 -8.84 -17.29 2.00
CA ARG A 43 -9.31 -16.93 0.65
C ARG A 43 -8.24 -16.26 -0.21
N ARG A 44 -6.98 -16.24 0.23
CA ARG A 44 -5.84 -15.61 -0.47
C ARG A 44 -6.06 -14.12 -0.70
N MET A 45 -6.54 -13.40 0.31
CA MET A 45 -6.69 -11.95 0.26
C MET A 45 -5.99 -11.29 1.44
N VAL A 46 -5.48 -10.08 1.23
CA VAL A 46 -5.09 -9.15 2.29
C VAL A 46 -6.07 -7.98 2.23
N ASN A 47 -6.73 -7.70 3.34
CA ASN A 47 -7.70 -6.63 3.47
C ASN A 47 -7.49 -5.90 4.80
N GLY A 48 -7.72 -4.60 4.80
CA GLY A 48 -7.55 -3.78 6.00
C GLY A 48 -8.16 -2.40 5.81
N ALA A 49 -8.34 -1.69 6.94
CA ALA A 49 -8.65 -0.28 6.91
C ALA A 49 -7.41 0.49 6.43
N LEU A 50 -7.63 1.53 5.63
CA LEU A 50 -6.56 2.41 5.18
C LEU A 50 -6.34 3.51 6.21
N PHE A 51 -5.15 3.56 6.80
CA PHE A 51 -4.75 4.60 7.74
C PHE A 51 -4.04 5.71 6.97
N LEU A 52 -4.53 6.94 7.10
CA LEU A 52 -3.93 8.10 6.45
C LEU A 52 -2.75 8.62 7.27
N LEU A 53 -1.62 8.85 6.59
CA LEU A 53 -0.38 9.31 7.19
C LEU A 53 -0.23 10.80 6.91
N GLY A 54 -0.11 11.60 7.96
CA GLY A 54 0.29 13.00 7.81
C GLY A 54 1.69 13.05 7.21
N THR A 55 1.82 13.73 6.09
CA THR A 55 3.13 13.98 5.47
C THR A 55 3.77 15.22 6.08
N GLY A 56 5.09 15.37 5.95
CA GLY A 56 5.77 16.63 6.29
C GLY A 56 5.25 17.83 5.47
N ASP A 57 4.65 17.54 4.32
CA ASP A 57 3.98 18.51 3.45
C ASP A 57 2.53 18.76 3.91
N GLN A 58 2.33 19.90 4.57
CA GLN A 58 1.00 20.30 5.05
C GLN A 58 -0.02 20.52 3.93
N GLN A 59 0.41 20.91 2.72
CA GLN A 59 -0.48 21.14 1.60
C GLN A 59 -1.05 19.82 1.08
N ARG A 60 -0.20 18.79 0.97
CA ARG A 60 -0.63 17.42 0.62
C ARG A 60 -1.54 16.81 1.68
N THR A 61 -1.21 16.99 2.96
CA THR A 61 -2.05 16.50 4.07
C THR A 61 -3.41 17.21 4.12
N ALA A 62 -3.46 18.52 3.84
CA ALA A 62 -4.70 19.30 3.89
C ALA A 62 -5.79 18.82 2.93
N ALA A 63 -5.41 18.21 1.80
CA ALA A 63 -6.33 17.77 0.75
C ALA A 63 -7.32 16.69 1.22
N TRP A 64 -6.88 15.79 2.12
CA TRP A 64 -7.69 14.66 2.61
C TRP A 64 -8.03 14.74 4.10
N LYS A 65 -7.43 15.68 4.85
CA LYS A 65 -7.67 15.84 6.29
C LYS A 65 -9.12 16.17 6.66
N LYS A 66 -9.88 16.84 5.78
CA LYS A 66 -11.26 17.25 6.07
C LYS A 66 -12.24 16.07 6.09
N GLU A 67 -12.11 15.17 5.13
CA GLU A 67 -13.04 14.05 4.91
C GLU A 67 -12.45 12.70 5.34
N ALA A 68 -11.23 12.70 5.87
CA ALA A 68 -10.46 11.50 6.21
C ALA A 68 -10.45 10.44 5.09
N THR A 69 -10.37 10.89 3.83
CA THR A 69 -10.32 10.03 2.64
C THR A 69 -9.37 10.60 1.59
N LEU A 70 -8.64 9.72 0.90
CA LEU A 70 -7.72 10.12 -0.17
C LEU A 70 -8.49 10.69 -1.38
N PRO A 71 -7.95 11.71 -2.07
CA PRO A 71 -8.58 12.24 -3.27
C PRO A 71 -8.59 11.23 -4.41
N ARG A 72 -9.43 11.43 -5.42
CA ARG A 72 -9.36 10.59 -6.63
C ARG A 72 -8.05 10.84 -7.36
N GLY A 73 -7.43 9.81 -7.92
CA GLY A 73 -6.15 10.01 -8.60
C GLY A 73 -5.41 8.73 -8.96
N ARG A 74 -4.14 8.92 -9.30
CA ARG A 74 -3.15 7.87 -9.59
C ARG A 74 -2.36 7.59 -8.32
N TYR A 75 -2.22 6.31 -7.99
CA TYR A 75 -1.52 5.87 -6.78
C TYR A 75 -0.64 4.66 -7.07
N LEU A 76 0.48 4.57 -6.37
CA LEU A 76 1.33 3.38 -6.34
C LEU A 76 1.17 2.71 -4.99
N VAL A 77 0.82 1.42 -5.00
CA VAL A 77 0.78 0.59 -3.80
C VAL A 77 2.04 -0.24 -3.75
N LYS A 78 2.90 -0.02 -2.75
CA LYS A 78 4.08 -0.84 -2.47
C LYS A 78 3.73 -1.89 -1.43
N ALA A 79 4.07 -3.15 -1.68
CA ALA A 79 3.80 -4.28 -0.82
C ALA A 79 5.10 -4.80 -0.18
N PHE A 80 5.03 -5.06 1.12
CA PHE A 80 6.11 -5.57 1.94
C PHE A 80 5.64 -6.81 2.70
N LEU A 81 6.40 -7.90 2.58
CA LEU A 81 6.06 -9.21 3.13
C LEU A 81 6.96 -9.50 4.33
N ASP A 82 6.37 -9.74 5.50
CA ASP A 82 7.11 -10.07 6.72
C ASP A 82 7.57 -11.54 6.75
N SER A 83 8.46 -11.89 5.83
CA SER A 83 9.02 -13.26 5.73
C SER A 83 9.88 -13.68 6.92
N LYS A 84 10.26 -12.74 7.79
CA LYS A 84 11.18 -12.96 8.94
C LYS A 84 10.48 -12.82 10.30
N HIS A 85 9.16 -12.66 10.31
CA HIS A 85 8.33 -12.46 11.50
C HIS A 85 8.85 -11.31 12.39
N LYS A 86 9.26 -10.20 11.76
CA LYS A 86 9.74 -8.99 12.42
C LYS A 86 8.63 -8.35 13.24
N VAL A 87 7.41 -8.29 12.71
CA VAL A 87 6.27 -7.64 13.38
C VAL A 87 5.81 -8.44 14.59
N GLU A 88 5.88 -9.77 14.55
CA GLU A 88 5.59 -10.60 15.73
C GLU A 88 6.56 -10.31 16.88
N LYS A 89 7.84 -10.14 16.57
CA LYS A 89 8.88 -9.82 17.56
C LYS A 89 8.82 -8.36 18.02
N THR A 90 8.34 -7.47 17.16
CA THR A 90 8.24 -6.04 17.42
C THR A 90 6.96 -5.50 16.81
N PRO A 91 5.84 -5.48 17.56
CA PRO A 91 4.51 -5.17 17.02
C PRO A 91 4.37 -3.82 16.31
N ALA A 92 5.25 -2.86 16.62
CA ALA A 92 5.28 -1.54 16.00
C ALA A 92 6.28 -1.45 14.82
N ALA A 93 6.90 -2.55 14.41
CA ALA A 93 7.86 -2.55 13.31
C ALA A 93 7.19 -2.19 11.98
N ILE A 94 7.81 -1.26 11.28
CA ILE A 94 7.51 -0.95 9.88
C ILE A 94 8.49 -1.74 9.02
N LEU A 95 7.96 -2.50 8.06
CA LEU A 95 8.75 -3.28 7.12
C LEU A 95 9.56 -2.34 6.21
N SER A 96 10.79 -2.74 5.89
CA SER A 96 11.74 -1.92 5.14
C SER A 96 11.95 -2.47 3.72
N THR A 97 12.86 -1.85 2.96
CA THR A 97 13.25 -2.30 1.62
C THR A 97 13.69 -3.77 1.57
N ASP A 98 14.21 -4.33 2.67
CA ASP A 98 14.58 -5.75 2.75
C ASP A 98 13.38 -6.71 2.70
N ASP A 99 12.18 -6.19 2.97
CA ASP A 99 10.92 -6.92 2.98
C ASP A 99 10.08 -6.59 1.75
N TYR A 100 10.60 -5.73 0.85
CA TYR A 100 9.89 -5.29 -0.34
C TYR A 100 9.62 -6.46 -1.28
N TYR A 101 8.35 -6.63 -1.66
CA TYR A 101 7.92 -7.68 -2.57
C TYR A 101 7.67 -7.14 -3.98
N GLY A 102 7.02 -5.98 -4.07
CA GLY A 102 6.61 -5.43 -5.35
C GLY A 102 5.68 -4.24 -5.21
N ALA A 103 5.26 -3.68 -6.33
CA ALA A 103 4.31 -2.59 -6.38
C ALA A 103 3.34 -2.71 -7.55
N ALA A 104 2.20 -2.03 -7.42
CA ALA A 104 1.19 -1.93 -8.45
C ALA A 104 0.61 -0.52 -8.52
N GLU A 105 0.37 -0.06 -9.74
CA GLU A 105 -0.31 1.23 -9.98
C GLU A 105 -1.83 1.05 -9.98
N ILE A 106 -2.52 1.97 -9.30
CA ILE A 106 -3.95 2.20 -9.44
C ILE A 106 -4.13 3.51 -10.22
N SER A 107 -4.46 3.43 -11.50
CA SER A 107 -4.50 4.59 -12.39
C SER A 107 -5.70 5.52 -12.17
N LYS A 108 -6.79 5.04 -11.56
CA LYS A 108 -8.05 5.78 -11.38
C LYS A 108 -8.72 5.44 -10.04
N ALA A 109 -7.98 5.56 -8.93
CA ALA A 109 -8.51 5.28 -7.60
C ALA A 109 -9.63 6.26 -7.23
N ARG A 110 -10.63 5.76 -6.52
CA ARG A 110 -11.84 6.50 -6.11
C ARG A 110 -11.97 6.64 -4.60
N TRP A 111 -11.36 5.76 -3.82
CA TRP A 111 -11.30 5.79 -2.35
C TRP A 111 -12.65 6.07 -1.69
N ARG A 112 -13.65 5.28 -2.06
CA ARG A 112 -14.99 5.38 -1.49
C ARG A 112 -15.06 4.64 -0.16
N GLU A 113 -15.88 5.15 0.75
CA GLU A 113 -16.05 4.56 2.07
C GLU A 113 -16.62 3.13 2.01
N GLY A 114 -16.12 2.28 2.91
CA GLY A 114 -16.58 0.91 3.15
C GLY A 114 -15.96 -0.16 2.23
N PHE A 115 -15.75 -1.36 2.78
CA PHE A 115 -15.06 -2.47 2.10
C PHE A 115 -15.65 -2.88 0.75
N LYS A 116 -16.97 -2.75 0.56
CA LYS A 116 -17.63 -3.04 -0.72
C LYS A 116 -17.15 -2.14 -1.88
N ASN A 117 -16.54 -1.01 -1.55
CA ASN A 117 -16.00 -0.05 -2.50
C ASN A 117 -14.47 0.07 -2.41
N ALA A 118 -13.80 -0.87 -1.74
CA ALA A 118 -12.35 -0.84 -1.60
C ALA A 118 -11.66 -0.84 -2.96
N GLU A 119 -10.54 -0.15 -3.06
CA GLU A 119 -9.64 -0.31 -4.19
C GLU A 119 -9.01 -1.71 -4.14
N VAL A 120 -8.97 -2.39 -5.28
CA VAL A 120 -8.46 -3.76 -5.35
C VAL A 120 -7.28 -3.83 -6.30
N VAL A 121 -6.20 -4.44 -5.80
CA VAL A 121 -4.99 -4.74 -6.54
C VAL A 121 -4.86 -6.25 -6.65
N SER A 122 -4.67 -6.76 -7.87
CA SER A 122 -4.37 -8.19 -8.07
C SER A 122 -2.93 -8.48 -7.65
N GLY A 123 -2.69 -9.59 -6.95
CA GLY A 123 -1.33 -10.03 -6.63
C GLY A 123 -0.49 -10.31 -7.88
N GLU A 124 -1.11 -10.68 -9.00
CA GLU A 124 -0.43 -10.92 -10.28
C GLU A 124 0.21 -9.65 -10.87
N VAL A 125 -0.28 -8.47 -10.50
CA VAL A 125 0.27 -7.19 -10.98
C VAL A 125 1.30 -6.58 -10.04
N LEU A 126 1.50 -7.17 -8.86
CA LEU A 126 2.62 -6.82 -7.98
C LEU A 126 3.89 -7.34 -8.63
N LYS A 127 4.54 -6.47 -9.38
CA LYS A 127 5.86 -6.70 -9.94
C LYS A 127 6.88 -6.09 -9.00
N GLU A 128 8.08 -6.63 -8.94
CA GLU A 128 9.22 -5.83 -8.48
C GLU A 128 9.21 -4.55 -9.32
N SER A 129 8.80 -3.42 -8.75
CA SER A 129 9.01 -2.17 -9.46
C SER A 129 10.51 -1.99 -9.44
N GLN A 130 11.13 -1.97 -10.62
CA GLN A 130 12.46 -1.39 -10.76
C GLN A 130 12.35 0.07 -10.34
N GLY A 131 12.53 0.32 -9.06
CA GLY A 131 12.66 1.64 -8.48
C GLY A 131 14.15 1.96 -8.47
N ALA A 132 14.53 2.84 -9.40
CA ALA A 132 15.68 3.72 -9.37
C ALA A 132 17.04 3.08 -9.02
N SER A 133 17.81 2.79 -10.06
CA SER A 133 19.26 2.93 -9.99
C SER A 133 19.61 4.31 -9.43
N GLU A 134 20.35 4.34 -8.34
CA GLU A 134 21.40 5.34 -8.11
C GLU A 134 22.75 4.63 -8.09
#